data_AF-A0A917U472-F1
#
_entry.id   AF-A0A917U472-F1
#
_cell.length_a   1.000
_cell.length_b   1.000
_cell.length_c   1.000
_cell.angle_alpha   90.00
_cell.angle_beta   90.00
_cell.angle_gamma   90.00
#
_symmetry.space_group_name_H-M   'P 1'
#
loop_
_entity.id
_entity.type
_entity.pdbx_description
1 polymer ?
#
loop_
_entity_poly.entity_id
_entity_poly.type
_entity_poly.pdbx_seq_one_letter_code
_entity_poly.pdbx_strand_id
1 'polypeptide(L)'
;MKIDDRVESLVRDTIHAAVIRDSQRLEEQLLALADDETTRKALELTLALLYFLIVDIHGHKPSDAEVEATAAGVVQAEAWAQLNPEETVRFHQRLMNGQPVTGSLSTENLIIISFVSVANLLSSCRRDDEEWWNYLDRAEAALEAA
;
A
#
# COMPACT_ATOMS: atom_id res chain seq x y z
N MET A 1 -16.25 2.55 -3.83
CA MET A 1 -16.42 1.14 -3.38
C MET A 1 -16.96 1.09 -1.96
N LYS A 2 -17.65 0.03 -1.50
CA LYS A 2 -18.01 -0.07 -0.08
C LYS A 2 -16.95 -0.83 0.70
N ILE A 3 -16.35 -0.18 1.70
CA ILE A 3 -15.35 -0.80 2.57
C ILE A 3 -16.07 -1.59 3.67
N ASP A 4 -15.56 -2.78 3.97
CA ASP A 4 -16.03 -3.67 5.03
C ASP A 4 -15.30 -3.30 6.33
N ASP A 5 -16.02 -2.83 7.35
CA ASP A 5 -15.44 -2.32 8.62
C ASP A 5 -14.44 -3.29 9.27
N ARG A 6 -14.67 -4.62 9.14
CA ARG A 6 -13.75 -5.62 9.67
C ARG A 6 -12.46 -5.67 8.87
N VAL A 7 -12.55 -5.60 7.54
CA VAL A 7 -11.39 -5.57 6.65
C VAL A 7 -10.62 -4.27 6.83
N GLU A 8 -11.32 -3.15 6.96
CA GLU A 8 -10.72 -1.84 7.22
C GLU A 8 -9.84 -1.85 8.47
N SER A 9 -10.36 -2.37 9.59
CA SER A 9 -9.58 -2.50 10.83
C SER A 9 -8.32 -3.33 10.65
N LEU A 10 -8.41 -4.47 9.95
CA LEU A 10 -7.26 -5.35 9.70
C LEU A 10 -6.21 -4.67 8.80
N VAL A 11 -6.67 -3.96 7.76
CA VAL A 11 -5.78 -3.20 6.87
C VAL A 11 -5.10 -2.08 7.64
N ARG A 12 -5.82 -1.34 8.47
CA ARG A 12 -5.28 -0.28 9.35
C ARG A 12 -4.23 -0.82 10.32
N ASP A 13 -4.49 -1.95 10.98
CA ASP A 13 -3.55 -2.56 11.91
C ASP A 13 -2.28 -3.07 11.20
N THR A 14 -2.43 -3.64 10.00
CA THR A 14 -1.31 -4.10 9.16
C THR A 14 -0.47 -2.92 8.66
N ILE A 15 -1.11 -1.86 8.17
CA ILE A 15 -0.44 -0.60 7.79
C ILE A 15 0.30 -0.03 8.99
N HIS A 16 -0.34 0.03 10.16
CA HIS A 16 0.29 0.55 11.36
C HIS A 16 1.56 -0.21 11.74
N ALA A 17 1.54 -1.55 11.69
CA ALA A 17 2.72 -2.38 11.93
C ALA A 17 3.87 -2.04 10.96
N ALA A 18 3.56 -1.83 9.68
CA ALA A 18 4.53 -1.40 8.68
C ALA A 18 5.03 0.04 8.91
N VAL A 19 4.17 0.97 9.31
CA VAL A 19 4.54 2.37 9.65
C VAL A 19 5.56 2.41 10.78
N ILE A 20 5.35 1.61 11.84
CA ILE A 20 6.29 1.55 12.98
C ILE A 20 7.48 0.62 12.74
N ARG A 21 7.58 -0.01 11.56
CA ARG A 21 8.65 -0.93 11.15
C ARG A 21 8.81 -2.13 12.07
N ASP A 22 7.69 -2.62 12.60
CA ASP A 22 7.65 -3.81 13.44
C ASP A 22 7.41 -5.04 12.57
N SER A 23 8.49 -5.69 12.13
CA SER A 23 8.44 -6.83 11.22
C SER A 23 7.70 -8.03 11.83
N GLN A 24 7.85 -8.25 13.13
CA GLN A 24 7.17 -9.36 13.81
C GLN A 24 5.67 -9.09 13.87
N ARG A 25 5.27 -7.88 14.27
CA ARG A 25 3.85 -7.52 14.30
C ARG A 25 3.25 -7.51 12.89
N LEU A 26 4.00 -7.09 11.87
CA LEU A 26 3.55 -7.15 10.49
C LEU A 26 3.27 -8.60 10.08
N GLU A 27 4.19 -9.53 10.35
CA GLU A 27 3.98 -10.96 10.07
C GLU A 27 2.74 -11.50 10.80
N GLU A 28 2.56 -11.15 12.08
CA GLU A 28 1.37 -11.54 12.87
C GLU A 28 0.07 -11.01 12.25
N GLN A 29 0.05 -9.75 11.79
CA GLN A 29 -1.12 -9.17 11.13
C GLN A 29 -1.40 -9.81 9.76
N LEU A 30 -0.36 -10.11 8.99
CA LEU A 30 -0.50 -10.81 7.71
C LEU A 30 -1.05 -12.22 7.91
N LEU A 31 -0.66 -12.92 8.97
CA LEU A 31 -1.25 -14.21 9.34
C LEU A 31 -2.71 -14.09 9.80
N ALA A 32 -3.10 -12.97 10.41
CA ALA A 32 -4.49 -12.71 10.79
C ALA A 32 -5.42 -12.52 9.56
N LEU A 33 -4.86 -12.25 8.38
CA LEU A 33 -5.60 -12.17 7.12
C LEU A 33 -5.95 -13.54 6.51
N ALA A 34 -5.51 -14.66 7.09
CA ALA A 34 -5.47 -16.01 6.50
C ALA A 34 -6.78 -16.63 5.94
N ASP A 35 -7.92 -15.95 6.02
CA ASP A 35 -9.11 -16.32 5.26
C ASP A 35 -9.02 -15.77 3.82
N ASP A 36 -9.21 -16.62 2.81
CA ASP A 36 -9.02 -16.27 1.39
C ASP A 36 -9.84 -15.03 0.98
N GLU A 37 -11.08 -14.91 1.45
CA GLU A 37 -11.95 -13.78 1.13
C GLU A 37 -11.51 -12.50 1.86
N THR A 38 -11.12 -12.62 3.12
CA THR A 38 -10.57 -11.51 3.91
C THR A 38 -9.26 -11.00 3.32
N THR A 39 -8.33 -11.90 2.95
CA THR A 39 -7.08 -11.55 2.26
C THR A 39 -7.38 -10.83 0.95
N ARG A 40 -8.31 -11.36 0.15
CA ARG A 40 -8.67 -10.76 -1.14
C ARG A 40 -9.20 -9.33 -0.97
N LYS A 41 -10.14 -9.12 -0.04
CA LYS A 41 -10.71 -7.79 0.24
C LYS A 41 -9.66 -6.83 0.82
N ALA A 42 -8.82 -7.31 1.73
CA ALA A 42 -7.76 -6.50 2.33
C ALA A 42 -6.77 -6.05 1.25
N LEU A 43 -6.35 -6.97 0.38
CA LEU A 43 -5.47 -6.65 -0.73
C LEU A 43 -6.14 -5.68 -1.73
N GLU A 44 -7.41 -5.88 -2.06
CA GLU A 44 -8.17 -4.98 -2.93
C GLU A 44 -8.19 -3.54 -2.38
N LEU A 45 -8.46 -3.39 -1.08
CA LEU A 45 -8.41 -2.10 -0.40
C LEU A 45 -6.99 -1.50 -0.41
N THR A 46 -5.97 -2.28 -0.04
CA THR A 46 -4.57 -1.81 -0.02
C THR A 46 -4.08 -1.36 -1.40
N LEU A 47 -4.47 -2.07 -2.47
CA LEU A 47 -4.12 -1.68 -3.85
C LEU A 47 -4.84 -0.39 -4.27
N ALA A 48 -6.12 -0.24 -3.90
CA ALA A 48 -6.87 0.98 -4.16
C ALA A 48 -6.30 2.19 -3.41
N LEU A 49 -5.91 2.00 -2.15
CA LEU A 49 -5.20 3.01 -1.36
C LEU A 49 -3.87 3.38 -2.00
N LEU A 50 -3.06 2.39 -2.38
CA LEU A 50 -1.77 2.65 -3.02
C LEU A 50 -1.92 3.45 -4.31
N TYR A 51 -2.87 3.06 -5.16
CA TYR A 51 -3.19 3.81 -6.38
C TYR A 51 -3.60 5.25 -6.06
N PHE A 52 -4.53 5.43 -5.12
CA PHE A 52 -5.01 6.75 -4.71
C PHE A 52 -3.85 7.62 -4.21
N LEU A 53 -3.02 7.11 -3.30
CA LEU A 53 -1.90 7.83 -2.70
C LEU A 53 -0.89 8.25 -3.77
N ILE A 54 -0.51 7.34 -4.68
CA ILE A 54 0.43 7.67 -5.75
C ILE A 54 -0.13 8.81 -6.62
N VAL A 55 -1.42 8.81 -6.93
CA VAL A 55 -2.07 9.91 -7.70
C VAL A 55 -2.15 11.20 -6.88
N ASP A 56 -2.56 11.14 -5.61
CA ASP A 56 -2.72 12.33 -4.75
C ASP A 56 -1.39 13.05 -4.53
N ILE A 57 -0.30 12.29 -4.31
CA ILE A 57 1.05 12.83 -4.09
C ILE A 57 1.58 13.58 -5.32
N HIS A 58 1.27 13.10 -6.52
CA HIS A 58 1.68 13.78 -7.76
C HIS A 58 0.69 14.88 -8.17
N GLY A 59 -0.57 14.80 -7.75
CA GLY A 59 -1.66 15.68 -8.20
C GLY A 59 -2.16 15.38 -9.62
N HIS A 60 -1.60 14.37 -10.29
CA HIS A 60 -1.97 13.87 -11.61
C HIS A 60 -1.69 12.37 -11.71
N LYS A 61 -2.15 11.73 -12.79
CA LYS A 61 -1.72 10.37 -13.11
C LYS A 61 -0.23 10.38 -13.47
N PRO A 62 0.66 9.78 -12.67
CA PRO A 62 2.09 9.88 -12.89
C PRO A 62 2.53 9.15 -14.16
N SER A 63 3.61 9.64 -14.74
CA SER A 63 4.39 8.97 -15.79
C SER A 63 5.18 7.78 -15.25
N ASP A 64 5.63 6.89 -16.14
CA ASP A 64 6.42 5.71 -15.72
C ASP A 64 7.71 6.09 -14.97
N ALA A 65 8.33 7.23 -15.30
CA ALA A 65 9.52 7.73 -14.61
C ALA A 65 9.22 8.25 -13.19
N GLU A 66 8.07 8.91 -13.00
CA GLU A 66 7.59 9.33 -11.67
C GLU A 66 7.23 8.12 -10.80
N VAL A 67 6.61 7.11 -11.39
CA VAL A 67 6.31 5.83 -10.71
C VAL A 67 7.60 5.11 -10.31
N GLU A 68 8.59 5.04 -11.21
CA GLU A 68 9.89 4.45 -10.91
C GLU A 68 10.61 5.18 -9.78
N ALA A 69 10.62 6.52 -9.80
CA ALA A 69 11.20 7.33 -8.73
C ALA A 69 10.50 7.10 -7.38
N THR A 70 9.17 7.00 -7.38
CA THR A 70 8.37 6.70 -6.18
C THR A 70 8.71 5.32 -5.62
N ALA A 71 8.70 4.30 -6.47
CA ALA A 71 9.04 2.92 -6.10
C ALA A 71 10.47 2.82 -5.52
N ALA A 72 11.44 3.48 -6.16
CA ALA A 72 12.81 3.53 -5.68
C ALA A 72 12.92 4.23 -4.32
N GLY A 73 12.17 5.32 -4.11
CA GLY A 73 12.06 6.01 -2.83
C GLY A 73 11.52 5.11 -1.72
N VAL A 74 10.46 4.34 -1.99
CA VAL A 74 9.91 3.35 -1.05
C VAL A 74 10.95 2.30 -0.69
N VAL A 75 11.61 1.70 -1.68
CA VAL A 75 12.63 0.65 -1.46
C VAL A 75 13.79 1.16 -0.62
N GLN A 76 14.23 2.39 -0.87
CA GLN A 76 15.30 3.02 -0.10
C GLN A 76 14.87 3.31 1.34
N ALA A 77 13.67 3.87 1.53
CA ALA A 77 13.17 4.26 2.84
C ALA A 77 12.81 3.05 3.72
N GLU A 78 12.33 1.97 3.10
CA GLU A 78 11.85 0.75 3.75
C GLU A 78 12.81 -0.43 3.59
N ALA A 79 14.12 -0.16 3.63
CA ALA A 79 15.17 -1.19 3.53
C ALA A 79 15.04 -2.30 4.58
N TRP A 80 14.39 -2.03 5.72
CA TRP A 80 14.12 -3.03 6.76
C TRP A 80 13.22 -4.17 6.26
N ALA A 81 12.31 -3.89 5.32
CA ALA A 81 11.39 -4.85 4.74
C ALA A 81 12.01 -5.67 3.60
N GLN A 82 13.27 -5.39 3.24
CA GLN A 82 14.05 -6.14 2.23
C GLN A 82 13.35 -6.29 0.87
N LEU A 83 12.61 -5.24 0.46
CA LEU A 83 11.90 -5.25 -0.82
C LEU A 83 12.87 -5.37 -1.99
N ASN A 84 12.53 -6.20 -2.98
CA ASN A 84 13.28 -6.27 -4.22
C ASN A 84 12.98 -5.00 -5.06
N PRO A 85 14.02 -4.23 -5.46
CA PRO A 85 13.82 -2.97 -6.20
C PRO A 85 13.09 -3.16 -7.53
N GLU A 86 13.50 -4.14 -8.34
CA GLU A 86 12.95 -4.38 -9.67
C GLU A 86 11.49 -4.86 -9.60
N GLU A 87 11.19 -5.72 -8.63
CA GLU A 87 9.84 -6.20 -8.37
C GLU A 87 8.92 -5.07 -7.92
N THR A 88 9.40 -4.18 -7.05
CA THR A 88 8.63 -3.05 -6.54
C THR A 88 8.30 -2.04 -7.63
N VAL A 89 9.29 -1.68 -8.46
CA VAL A 89 9.08 -0.79 -9.63
C VAL A 89 8.07 -1.40 -10.59
N ARG A 90 8.26 -2.67 -10.96
CA ARG A 90 7.35 -3.38 -11.87
C ARG A 90 5.93 -3.44 -11.31
N PHE A 91 5.80 -3.69 -10.01
CA PHE A 91 4.51 -3.73 -9.33
C PHE A 91 3.79 -2.38 -9.39
N HIS A 92 4.44 -1.28 -9.01
CA HIS A 92 3.83 0.06 -9.08
C HIS A 92 3.48 0.44 -10.51
N GLN A 93 4.34 0.16 -11.50
CA GLN A 93 4.05 0.43 -12.91
C GLN A 93 2.82 -0.35 -13.40
N ARG A 94 2.69 -1.63 -13.05
CA ARG A 94 1.51 -2.42 -13.42
C ARG A 94 0.24 -1.88 -12.78
N LEU A 95 0.31 -1.56 -11.48
CA LEU A 95 -0.80 -0.97 -10.75
C LEU A 95 -1.28 0.35 -11.40
N MET A 96 -0.36 1.28 -11.68
CA MET A 96 -0.69 2.58 -12.26
C MET A 96 -1.21 2.50 -13.70
N ASN A 97 -0.86 1.42 -14.41
CA ASN A 97 -1.34 1.14 -15.76
C ASN A 97 -2.59 0.25 -15.80
N GLY A 98 -3.18 -0.10 -14.64
CA GLY A 98 -4.37 -0.96 -14.57
C GLY A 98 -4.12 -2.39 -15.07
N GLN A 99 -2.87 -2.82 -15.07
CA GLN A 99 -2.48 -4.17 -15.48
C GLN A 99 -2.59 -5.13 -14.29
N PRO A 100 -2.94 -6.41 -14.51
CA PRO A 100 -2.98 -7.39 -13.44
C PRO A 100 -1.63 -7.50 -12.73
N VAL A 101 -1.57 -7.21 -11.44
CA VAL A 101 -0.32 -7.36 -10.65
C VAL A 101 -0.03 -8.84 -10.32
N THR A 102 -1.07 -9.66 -10.31
CA THR A 102 -1.01 -11.12 -10.11
C THR A 102 -0.24 -11.82 -11.24
N GLY A 103 0.60 -12.80 -10.91
CA GLY A 103 1.36 -13.62 -11.87
C GLY A 103 2.74 -13.07 -12.23
N SER A 104 3.08 -11.85 -11.79
CA SER A 104 4.43 -11.29 -11.92
C SER A 104 5.25 -11.38 -10.62
N LEU A 105 4.58 -11.64 -9.50
CA LEU A 105 5.12 -11.77 -8.15
C LEU A 105 4.46 -12.95 -7.44
N SER A 106 5.13 -13.49 -6.41
CA SER A 106 4.47 -14.35 -5.43
C SER A 106 3.38 -13.56 -4.70
N THR A 107 2.33 -14.25 -4.22
CA THR A 107 1.26 -13.60 -3.43
C THR A 107 1.81 -12.91 -2.19
N GLU A 108 2.77 -13.54 -1.51
CA GLU A 108 3.46 -13.00 -0.34
C GLU A 108 4.18 -11.68 -0.67
N ASN A 109 5.02 -11.65 -1.71
CA ASN A 109 5.74 -10.43 -2.10
C ASN A 109 4.76 -9.33 -2.49
N LEU A 110 3.70 -9.67 -3.21
CA LEU A 110 2.67 -8.71 -3.61
C LEU A 110 2.00 -8.07 -2.39
N ILE A 111 1.63 -8.87 -1.40
CA ILE A 111 1.03 -8.40 -0.14
C ILE A 111 2.02 -7.50 0.60
N ILE A 112 3.24 -7.96 0.85
CA ILE A 112 4.26 -7.19 1.59
C ILE A 112 4.57 -5.86 0.89
N ILE A 113 4.86 -5.89 -0.42
CA ILE A 113 5.16 -4.69 -1.19
C ILE A 113 3.99 -3.70 -1.12
N SER A 114 2.74 -4.18 -1.21
CA SER A 114 1.56 -3.31 -1.16
C SER A 114 1.42 -2.59 0.19
N PHE A 115 1.49 -3.32 1.31
CA PHE A 115 1.34 -2.74 2.65
C PHE A 115 2.49 -1.81 3.02
N VAL A 116 3.73 -2.22 2.73
CA VAL A 116 4.92 -1.40 3.01
C VAL A 116 4.92 -0.13 2.16
N SER A 117 4.51 -0.22 0.89
CA SER A 117 4.38 0.97 0.03
C SER A 117 3.34 1.95 0.57
N VAL A 118 2.14 1.47 0.93
CA VAL A 118 1.09 2.31 1.50
C VAL A 118 1.57 2.96 2.81
N ALA A 119 2.18 2.19 3.71
CA ALA A 119 2.70 2.69 4.98
C ALA A 119 3.76 3.78 4.77
N ASN A 120 4.69 3.58 3.83
CA ASN A 120 5.71 4.57 3.50
C ASN A 120 5.09 5.88 2.97
N LEU A 121 4.18 5.78 2.00
CA LEU A 121 3.57 6.96 1.37
C LEU A 121 2.69 7.74 2.35
N LEU A 122 1.88 7.06 3.17
CA LEU A 122 1.10 7.68 4.23
C LEU A 122 1.99 8.40 5.26
N SER A 123 3.15 7.82 5.57
CA SER A 123 4.08 8.40 6.53
C SER A 123 4.87 9.55 5.94
N SER A 124 5.33 9.44 4.70
CA SER A 124 6.33 10.33 4.12
C SER A 124 5.73 11.49 3.32
N CYS A 125 4.50 11.34 2.86
CA CYS A 125 3.88 12.30 1.93
C CYS A 125 2.58 12.92 2.47
N ARG A 126 2.32 12.77 3.77
CA ARG A 126 1.27 13.50 4.48
C ARG A 126 1.56 15.00 4.49
N ARG A 127 0.52 15.81 4.70
CA ARG A 127 0.70 17.25 4.92
C ARG A 127 1.49 17.50 6.20
N ASP A 128 2.20 18.63 6.28
CA ASP A 128 2.89 19.03 7.51
C ASP A 128 1.90 19.00 8.70
N ASP A 129 2.34 18.37 9.80
CA ASP A 129 1.56 18.13 11.04
C ASP A 129 0.33 17.21 10.91
N GLU A 130 0.06 16.62 9.74
CA GLU A 130 -0.99 15.59 9.59
C GLU A 130 -0.45 14.24 10.11
N GLU A 131 -1.26 13.56 10.90
CA GLU A 131 -0.98 12.19 11.32
C GLU A 131 -1.32 11.23 10.18
N TRP A 132 -0.54 10.15 10.01
CA TRP A 132 -0.72 9.23 8.88
C TRP A 132 -2.13 8.61 8.81
N TRP A 133 -2.78 8.39 9.97
CA TRP A 133 -4.14 7.85 10.01
C TRP A 133 -5.20 8.84 9.52
N ASN A 134 -4.99 10.16 9.69
CA ASN A 134 -5.91 11.16 9.14
C ASN A 134 -5.82 11.20 7.60
N TYR A 135 -4.62 10.98 7.05
CA TYR A 135 -4.46 10.85 5.60
C TYR A 135 -5.12 9.56 5.08
N LEU A 136 -4.99 8.46 5.82
CA LEU A 136 -5.69 7.22 5.51
C LEU A 136 -7.22 7.42 5.52
N ASP A 137 -7.78 8.05 6.55
CA ASP A 137 -9.22 8.35 6.64
C ASP A 137 -9.72 9.13 5.40
N ARG A 138 -8.94 10.11 4.93
CA ARG A 138 -9.25 10.87 3.71
C ARG A 138 -9.21 10.01 2.46
N ALA A 139 -8.21 9.14 2.34
CA ALA A 139 -8.07 8.24 1.20
C ALA A 139 -9.25 7.25 1.15
N GLU A 140 -9.60 6.64 2.28
CA GLU A 140 -10.75 5.72 2.41
C GLU A 140 -12.06 6.43 2.08
N ALA A 141 -12.29 7.64 2.63
CA ALA A 141 -13.47 8.43 2.31
C ALA A 141 -13.58 8.78 0.81
N ALA A 142 -12.46 9.10 0.16
CA ALA A 142 -12.44 9.34 -1.28
C ALA A 142 -12.73 8.07 -2.10
N LEU A 143 -12.21 6.92 -1.68
CA LEU A 143 -12.50 5.62 -2.29
C LEU A 143 -13.96 5.19 -2.11
N GLU A 144 -14.61 5.55 -1.00
CA GLU A 144 -16.04 5.28 -0.80
C GLU A 144 -16.94 6.18 -1.65
N ALA A 145 -16.50 7.41 -1.96
CA ALA A 145 -17.24 8.38 -2.76
C ALA A 145 -17.13 8.18 -4.29
N ALA A 146 -16.12 7.45 -4.75
CA ALA A 146 -15.89 7.08 -6.16
C ALA A 146 -16.65 5.81 -6.58
#